data_AF-A0A9E1ZDT3-F1
#
_entry.id   AF-A0A9E1ZDT3-F1
#
_cell.length_a   1.000
_cell.length_b   1.000
_cell.length_c   1.000
_cell.angle_alpha   90.00
_cell.angle_beta   90.00
_cell.angle_gamma   90.00
#
_symmetry.space_group_name_H-M   'P 1'
#
loop_
_entity.id
_entity.type
_entity.pdbx_description
1 polymer ?
#
loop_
_entity_poly.entity_id
_entity_poly.type
_entity_poly.pdbx_seq_one_letter_code
_entity_poly.pdbx_strand_id
1 'polypeptide(L)'
;MNPIKESELMMTRRQLFGRTALGLGTAALANVLGPDLLANSARQAGSTHFAPKAKRVIYLFMSGGPSHHDLWSHKPKMREMFGKDLPEHVRDGQRITGMTAGQKTLPVCPSKYKYTRHDNNDQGVWVSELLPHTARVAKELCVVNSTF
;
A
#
# COMPACT_ATOMS: atom_id res chain seq x y z
N MET A 1 -6.55 48.83 43.57
CA MET A 1 -6.70 47.50 44.20
C MET A 1 -6.06 47.57 45.59
N ASN A 2 -6.73 47.13 46.66
CA ASN A 2 -6.12 47.13 48.00
C ASN A 2 -5.43 45.76 48.22
N PRO A 3 -4.10 45.71 48.33
CA PRO A 3 -3.35 44.46 48.39
C PRO A 3 -3.62 43.64 49.66
N ILE A 4 -3.97 44.30 50.77
CA ILE A 4 -4.31 43.62 52.03
C ILE A 4 -5.63 42.87 51.88
N LYS A 5 -6.64 43.53 51.30
CA LYS A 5 -7.95 42.92 51.04
C LYS A 5 -7.85 41.74 50.06
N GLU A 6 -6.95 41.83 49.09
CA GLU A 6 -6.71 40.75 48.13
C GLU A 6 -6.02 39.54 48.79
N SER A 7 -5.07 39.78 49.70
CA SER A 7 -4.45 38.75 50.53
C SER A 7 -5.48 38.04 51.42
N GLU A 8 -6.31 38.80 52.13
CA GLU A 8 -7.38 38.26 52.97
C GLU A 8 -8.37 37.40 52.18
N LEU A 9 -8.76 37.85 50.99
CA LEU A 9 -9.63 37.09 50.10
C LEU A 9 -8.99 35.77 49.65
N MET A 10 -7.70 35.78 49.32
CA MET A 10 -6.92 34.59 48.92
C MET A 10 -6.76 33.56 50.04
N MET A 11 -6.86 33.97 51.31
CA MET A 11 -6.83 33.05 52.46
C MET A 11 -8.19 32.39 52.73
N THR A 12 -9.28 32.86 52.12
CA THR A 12 -10.61 32.26 52.34
C THR A 12 -10.77 30.96 51.56
N ARG A 13 -11.26 29.90 52.23
CA ARG A 13 -11.60 28.62 51.58
C ARG A 13 -12.53 28.80 50.38
N ARG A 14 -13.49 29.73 50.47
CA ARG A 14 -14.46 30.01 49.39
C ARG A 14 -13.78 30.55 48.13
N GLN A 15 -12.85 31.50 48.25
CA GLN A 15 -12.09 31.99 47.09
C GLN A 15 -11.14 30.94 46.55
N LEU A 16 -10.49 30.17 47.42
CA LEU A 16 -9.60 29.09 47.01
C LEU A 16 -10.37 28.08 46.14
N PHE A 17 -11.47 27.52 46.62
CA PHE A 17 -12.29 26.57 45.84
C PHE A 17 -12.95 27.21 44.62
N GLY A 18 -13.36 28.48 44.70
CA GLY A 18 -13.93 29.20 43.56
C GLY A 18 -12.92 29.42 42.42
N ARG A 19 -11.66 29.70 42.73
CA ARG A 19 -10.60 29.90 41.74
C ARG A 19 -10.00 28.58 41.23
N THR A 20 -9.82 27.58 42.08
CA THR A 20 -9.22 26.29 41.68
C THR A 20 -10.17 25.39 40.88
N ALA A 21 -11.48 25.49 41.11
CA ALA A 21 -12.48 24.73 40.36
C ALA A 21 -12.43 25.02 38.85
N LEU A 22 -12.19 26.28 38.46
CA LEU A 22 -12.05 26.66 37.06
C LEU A 22 -10.81 26.04 36.41
N GLY A 23 -9.67 26.01 37.11
CA GLY A 23 -8.42 25.43 36.60
C GLY A 23 -8.45 23.91 36.48
N LEU A 24 -9.09 23.22 37.43
CA LEU A 24 -9.29 21.76 37.34
C LEU A 24 -10.32 21.42 36.25
N GLY A 25 -11.37 22.24 36.10
CA GLY A 25 -12.37 22.09 35.05
C GLY A 25 -11.76 22.25 33.64
N THR A 26 -10.87 23.21 33.43
CA THR A 26 -10.19 23.39 32.14
C THR A 26 -9.22 22.25 31.84
N ALA A 27 -8.49 21.73 32.83
CA ALA A 27 -7.62 20.57 32.67
C ALA A 27 -8.41 19.29 32.35
N ALA A 28 -9.56 19.07 33.02
CA ALA A 28 -10.46 17.97 32.72
C ALA A 28 -11.07 18.11 31.32
N LEU A 29 -11.49 19.31 30.93
CA LEU A 29 -12.04 19.59 29.61
C LEU A 29 -10.98 19.39 28.51
N ALA A 30 -9.73 19.78 28.74
CA ALA A 30 -8.62 19.52 27.81
C ALA A 30 -8.35 18.03 27.63
N ASN A 31 -8.53 17.23 28.69
CA ASN A 31 -8.38 15.77 28.63
C ASN A 31 -9.57 15.11 27.90
N VAL A 32 -10.81 15.56 28.16
CA VAL A 32 -12.03 15.04 27.50
C VAL A 32 -12.08 15.44 26.02
N LEU A 33 -11.68 16.66 25.68
CA LEU A 33 -11.66 17.14 24.30
C LEU A 33 -10.50 16.55 23.48
N GLY A 34 -9.46 16.05 24.17
CA GLY A 34 -8.39 15.26 23.61
C GLY A 34 -7.60 15.92 22.46
N PRO A 35 -6.63 15.19 21.88
CA PRO A 35 -5.94 15.60 20.65
C PRO A 35 -6.87 15.69 19.43
N ASP A 36 -8.08 15.12 19.51
CA ASP A 36 -9.03 15.02 18.41
C ASP A 36 -9.61 16.39 17.98
N LEU A 37 -9.65 17.39 18.88
CA LEU A 37 -10.01 18.76 18.48
C LEU A 37 -8.94 19.45 17.64
N LEU A 38 -7.66 19.07 17.79
CA LEU A 38 -6.57 19.56 16.94
C LEU A 38 -6.43 18.72 15.65
N ALA A 39 -7.09 17.57 15.60
CA ALA A 39 -7.09 16.65 14.46
C ALA A 39 -8.17 17.00 13.43
N ASN A 40 -8.22 18.25 12.94
CA ASN A 40 -9.07 18.54 11.77
C ASN A 40 -8.53 19.56 10.76
N SER A 41 -7.25 19.91 10.81
CA SER A 41 -6.59 20.66 9.72
C SER A 41 -6.12 19.76 8.57
N ALA A 42 -6.28 18.43 8.70
CA ALA A 42 -5.84 17.45 7.71
C ALA A 42 -6.81 16.27 7.61
N ARG A 43 -8.13 16.53 7.49
CA ARG A 43 -8.97 15.62 6.71
C ARG A 43 -8.56 15.75 5.25
N GLN A 44 -7.39 15.19 4.99
CA GLN A 44 -6.74 15.07 3.71
C GLN A 44 -7.68 14.21 2.88
N ALA A 45 -8.29 14.81 1.86
CA ALA A 45 -8.97 14.07 0.81
C ALA A 45 -7.99 13.00 0.31
N GLY A 46 -8.19 11.73 0.70
CA GLY A 46 -7.24 10.65 0.40
C GLY A 46 -6.92 9.66 1.54
N SER A 47 -7.55 9.74 2.72
CA SER A 47 -7.38 8.68 3.73
C SER A 47 -7.91 7.33 3.21
N THR A 48 -7.11 6.27 3.31
CA THR A 48 -7.49 4.90 2.92
C THR A 48 -8.63 4.39 3.80
N HIS A 49 -9.51 3.53 3.27
CA HIS A 49 -10.66 2.99 4.02
C HIS A 49 -10.24 2.20 5.27
N PHE A 50 -9.01 1.66 5.26
CA PHE A 50 -8.40 0.98 6.39
C PHE A 50 -7.11 1.69 6.80
N ALA A 51 -6.81 1.67 8.11
CA ALA A 51 -5.52 2.13 8.60
C ALA A 51 -4.37 1.31 7.97
N PRO A 52 -3.32 1.96 7.45
CA PRO A 52 -2.21 1.26 6.82
C PRO A 52 -1.47 0.38 7.83
N LYS A 53 -1.32 -0.91 7.53
CA LYS A 53 -0.56 -1.87 8.36
C LYS A 53 0.93 -1.93 7.98
N ALA A 54 1.27 -1.62 6.73
CA ALA A 54 2.64 -1.64 6.24
C ALA A 54 3.43 -0.43 6.73
N LYS A 55 4.58 -0.65 7.37
CA LYS A 55 5.46 0.42 7.88
C LYS A 55 6.52 0.88 6.86
N ARG A 56 6.90 0.00 5.92
CA ARG A 56 7.94 0.24 4.91
C ARG A 56 7.56 -0.46 3.61
N VAL A 57 7.88 0.16 2.49
CA VAL A 57 7.64 -0.37 1.14
C VAL A 57 8.96 -0.33 0.38
N ILE A 58 9.35 -1.48 -0.19
CA ILE A 58 10.51 -1.58 -1.08
C ILE A 58 9.98 -1.67 -2.50
N TYR A 59 10.40 -0.74 -3.34
CA TYR A 59 10.06 -0.72 -4.76
C TYR A 59 11.31 -1.00 -5.60
N LEU A 60 11.22 -2.00 -6.47
CA LEU A 60 12.33 -2.44 -7.33
C LEU A 60 11.95 -2.20 -8.79
N PHE A 61 12.69 -1.30 -9.45
CA PHE A 61 12.57 -1.08 -10.89
C PHE A 61 13.66 -1.86 -11.63
N MET A 62 13.27 -2.97 -12.26
CA MET A 62 14.20 -3.93 -12.87
C MET A 62 14.28 -3.76 -14.39
N SER A 63 14.89 -2.66 -14.86
CA SER A 63 15.17 -2.47 -16.29
C SER A 63 16.11 -3.56 -16.80
N GLY A 64 15.72 -4.26 -17.87
CA GLY A 64 16.47 -5.40 -18.40
C GLY A 64 16.35 -6.69 -17.58
N GLY A 65 15.56 -6.70 -16.50
CA GLY A 65 15.26 -7.89 -15.72
C GLY A 65 14.27 -8.83 -16.42
N PRO A 66 14.07 -10.04 -15.87
CA PRO A 66 13.05 -10.96 -16.36
C PRO A 66 11.65 -10.33 -16.28
N SER A 67 10.83 -10.61 -17.29
CA SER A 67 9.48 -10.06 -17.38
C SER A 67 8.55 -10.65 -16.31
N HIS A 68 7.45 -9.97 -15.99
CA HIS A 68 6.41 -10.55 -15.11
C HIS A 68 5.86 -11.87 -15.66
N HIS A 69 5.83 -12.02 -17.00
CA HIS A 69 5.44 -13.26 -17.65
C HIS A 69 6.41 -14.37 -17.26
N ASP A 70 7.72 -14.11 -17.30
CA ASP A 70 8.79 -15.07 -16.97
C ASP A 70 8.94 -15.38 -15.48
N LEU A 71 8.35 -14.59 -14.59
CA LEU A 71 8.51 -14.75 -13.13
C LEU A 71 7.32 -15.44 -12.47
N TRP A 72 6.12 -14.86 -12.61
CA TRP A 72 4.94 -15.23 -11.82
C TRP A 72 3.72 -15.59 -12.66
N SER A 73 3.67 -15.19 -13.94
CA SER A 73 2.48 -15.33 -14.78
C SER A 73 2.55 -16.58 -15.67
N HIS A 74 2.18 -17.74 -15.11
CA HIS A 74 2.07 -18.97 -15.86
C HIS A 74 0.87 -18.93 -16.82
N LYS A 75 1.14 -18.84 -18.14
CA LYS A 75 0.11 -18.80 -19.20
C LYS A 75 0.30 -19.96 -20.18
N PRO A 76 -0.20 -21.18 -19.87
CA PRO A 76 0.06 -22.37 -20.69
C PRO A 76 -0.45 -22.24 -22.13
N LYS A 77 -1.60 -21.57 -22.33
CA LYS A 77 -2.20 -21.33 -23.66
C LYS A 77 -1.28 -20.56 -24.62
N MET A 78 -0.34 -19.74 -24.12
CA MET A 78 0.61 -19.04 -25.00
C MET A 78 1.55 -20.01 -25.73
N ARG A 79 1.80 -21.21 -25.19
CA ARG A 79 2.62 -22.22 -25.87
C ARG A 79 1.94 -22.75 -27.13
N GLU A 80 0.62 -22.92 -27.10
CA GLU A 80 -0.19 -23.34 -28.26
C GLU A 80 -0.26 -22.26 -29.36
N MET A 81 -0.01 -21.01 -28.98
CA MET A 81 0.00 -19.85 -29.87
C MET A 81 1.42 -19.45 -30.28
N PHE A 82 2.46 -20.19 -29.86
CA PHE A 82 3.84 -19.80 -30.11
C PHE A 82 4.11 -19.63 -31.61
N GLY A 83 4.65 -18.47 -31.97
CA GLY A 83 4.96 -18.13 -33.37
C GLY A 83 3.76 -17.67 -34.21
N LYS A 84 2.53 -17.77 -33.70
CA LYS A 84 1.36 -17.15 -34.35
C LYS A 84 1.39 -15.65 -34.09
N ASP A 85 0.91 -14.87 -35.06
CA ASP A 85 0.78 -13.43 -34.89
C ASP A 85 -0.15 -13.08 -33.72
N LEU A 86 0.17 -11.98 -33.05
CA LEU A 86 -0.62 -11.43 -31.96
C LEU A 86 -2.04 -11.12 -32.45
N PRO A 87 -3.09 -11.63 -31.78
CA PRO A 87 -4.47 -11.33 -32.17
C PRO A 87 -4.75 -9.82 -32.13
N GLU A 88 -5.48 -9.32 -33.12
CA GLU A 88 -5.74 -7.88 -33.27
C GLU A 88 -6.38 -7.24 -32.03
N HIS A 89 -7.33 -7.95 -31.40
CA HIS A 89 -8.03 -7.49 -30.19
C HIS A 89 -7.11 -7.33 -28.97
N VAL A 90 -5.94 -7.96 -28.94
CA VAL A 90 -4.99 -7.81 -27.82
C VAL A 90 -4.27 -6.48 -27.90
N ARG A 91 -4.06 -5.98 -29.13
CA ARG A 91 -3.40 -4.71 -29.35
C ARG A 91 -4.39 -3.55 -29.29
N ASP A 92 -5.61 -3.72 -29.82
CA ASP A 92 -6.69 -2.73 -29.78
C ASP A 92 -6.22 -1.29 -30.07
N GLY A 93 -5.42 -1.11 -31.13
CA GLY A 93 -4.86 0.19 -31.51
C GLY A 93 -3.68 0.70 -30.67
N GLN A 94 -3.17 -0.04 -29.68
CA GLN A 94 -2.00 0.36 -28.89
C GLN A 94 -0.76 0.58 -29.75
N ARG A 95 -0.02 1.63 -29.39
CA ARG A 95 1.23 2.02 -30.05
C ARG A 95 2.34 1.00 -29.75
N ILE A 96 2.98 0.51 -30.81
CA ILE A 96 4.17 -0.34 -30.69
C ILE A 96 5.38 0.54 -30.36
N THR A 97 6.27 0.04 -29.50
CA THR A 97 7.52 0.73 -29.17
C THR A 97 8.46 0.75 -30.37
N GLY A 98 9.37 1.72 -30.44
CA GLY A 98 10.28 1.86 -31.59
C GLY A 98 11.14 0.60 -31.86
N MET A 99 11.38 -0.22 -30.83
CA MET A 99 12.18 -1.44 -30.94
C MET A 99 11.51 -2.56 -31.75
N THR A 100 10.18 -2.58 -31.83
CA THR A 100 9.42 -3.63 -32.54
C THR A 100 8.55 -3.07 -33.67
N ALA A 101 8.53 -1.75 -33.88
CA ALA A 101 7.71 -1.10 -34.91
C ALA A 101 8.04 -1.52 -36.35
N GLY A 102 9.29 -1.96 -36.61
CA GLY A 102 9.72 -2.45 -37.93
C GLY A 102 9.56 -3.96 -38.12
N GLN A 103 9.03 -4.70 -37.15
CA GLN A 103 8.82 -6.14 -37.29
C GLN A 103 7.68 -6.42 -38.26
N LYS A 104 7.89 -7.35 -39.19
CA LYS A 104 6.86 -7.79 -40.16
C LYS A 104 5.68 -8.49 -39.48
N THR A 105 5.96 -9.19 -38.40
CA THR A 105 5.05 -10.01 -37.62
C THR A 105 5.30 -9.76 -36.13
N LEU A 106 4.29 -9.94 -35.30
CA LEU A 106 4.37 -9.78 -33.84
C LEU A 106 4.02 -11.11 -33.21
N PRO A 107 4.92 -12.10 -33.26
CA PRO A 107 4.60 -13.44 -32.81
C PRO A 107 4.38 -13.47 -31.30
N VAL A 108 3.40 -14.27 -30.87
CA VAL A 108 3.24 -14.64 -29.46
C VAL A 108 4.46 -15.46 -29.04
N CYS A 109 5.16 -14.99 -28.01
CA CYS A 109 6.34 -15.65 -27.43
C CYS A 109 6.04 -16.04 -25.97
N PRO A 110 5.82 -17.34 -25.65
CA PRO A 110 5.65 -17.79 -24.29
C PRO A 110 6.98 -17.73 -23.54
N SER A 111 6.91 -17.74 -22.21
CA SER A 111 8.09 -17.96 -21.39
C SER A 111 8.73 -19.32 -21.71
N LYS A 112 10.05 -19.31 -21.86
CA LYS A 112 10.88 -20.51 -22.04
C LYS A 112 11.16 -21.25 -20.73
N TYR A 113 10.89 -20.62 -19.60
CA TYR A 113 11.23 -21.15 -18.29
C TYR A 113 10.17 -22.13 -17.78
N LYS A 114 10.59 -23.03 -16.90
CA LYS A 114 9.71 -23.96 -16.20
C LYS A 114 9.02 -23.28 -15.03
N TYR A 115 7.78 -23.67 -14.80
CA TYR A 115 6.99 -23.22 -13.66
C TYR A 115 6.62 -24.42 -12.80
N THR A 116 6.72 -24.23 -11.50
CA THR A 116 6.24 -25.18 -10.51
C THR A 116 5.17 -24.49 -9.68
N ARG A 117 4.08 -25.20 -9.40
CA ARG A 117 3.05 -24.70 -8.48
C ARG A 117 3.51 -24.99 -7.06
N HIS A 118 3.59 -23.96 -6.24
CA HIS A 118 3.92 -24.04 -4.83
C HIS A 118 2.69 -23.74 -3.99
N ASP A 119 2.55 -24.43 -2.86
CA ASP A 119 1.48 -24.11 -1.91
C ASP A 119 1.71 -22.73 -1.30
N ASN A 120 0.63 -21.96 -1.19
CA ASN A 120 0.56 -20.73 -0.41
C ASN A 120 -0.64 -20.79 0.54
N ASN A 121 -0.92 -19.72 1.30
CA ASN A 121 -2.10 -19.64 2.17
C ASN A 121 -3.41 -19.37 1.39
N ASP A 122 -3.52 -19.84 0.15
CA ASP A 122 -4.66 -19.68 -0.77
C ASP A 122 -4.67 -20.83 -1.82
N GLN A 123 -4.80 -20.55 -3.12
CA GLN A 123 -4.90 -21.56 -4.19
C GLN A 123 -3.56 -22.08 -4.72
N GLY A 124 -2.45 -21.78 -4.05
CA GLY A 124 -1.10 -21.99 -4.56
C GLY A 124 -0.69 -20.95 -5.60
N VAL A 125 0.62 -20.79 -5.78
CA VAL A 125 1.23 -19.80 -6.67
C VAL A 125 2.17 -20.50 -7.65
N TRP A 126 2.08 -20.12 -8.92
CA TRP A 126 3.05 -20.56 -9.93
C TRP A 126 4.32 -19.72 -9.83
N VAL A 127 5.46 -20.40 -9.67
CA VAL A 127 6.77 -19.74 -9.56
C VAL A 127 7.70 -20.28 -10.63
N SER A 128 8.37 -19.37 -11.33
CA SER A 128 9.38 -19.70 -12.33
C SER A 128 10.65 -20.26 -11.69
N GLU A 129 11.35 -21.14 -12.41
CA GLU A 129 12.67 -21.67 -12.01
C GLU A 129 13.74 -20.58 -11.83
N LEU A 130 13.49 -19.37 -12.34
CA LEU A 130 14.32 -18.18 -12.11
C LEU A 130 14.32 -17.69 -10.65
N LEU A 131 13.34 -18.09 -9.84
CA LEU A 131 13.18 -17.64 -8.47
C LEU A 131 13.29 -18.79 -7.45
N PRO A 132 14.38 -19.59 -7.48
CA PRO A 132 14.47 -20.82 -6.69
C PRO A 132 14.49 -20.58 -5.18
N HIS A 133 15.00 -19.44 -4.74
CA HIS A 133 15.03 -19.04 -3.33
C HIS A 133 13.71 -18.44 -2.89
N THR A 134 13.09 -17.62 -3.73
CA THR A 134 11.78 -17.01 -3.45
C THR A 134 10.68 -18.06 -3.38
N ALA A 135 10.76 -19.11 -4.19
CA ALA A 135 9.83 -20.24 -4.16
C ALA A 135 9.75 -20.93 -2.79
N ARG A 136 10.83 -20.89 -1.99
CA ARG A 136 10.88 -21.51 -0.65
C ARG A 136 9.99 -20.82 0.37
N VAL A 137 9.70 -19.53 0.16
CA VAL A 137 8.87 -18.70 1.05
C VAL A 137 7.50 -18.41 0.45
N ALA A 138 7.05 -19.19 -0.54
CA ALA A 138 5.77 -18.99 -1.23
C ALA A 138 4.56 -18.87 -0.28
N LYS A 139 4.58 -19.54 0.88
CA LYS A 139 3.54 -19.43 1.92
C LYS A 139 3.48 -18.07 2.62
N GLU A 140 4.57 -17.32 2.62
CA GLU A 140 4.66 -15.97 3.22
C GLU A 140 4.36 -14.86 2.20
N LEU A 141 4.20 -15.22 0.92
CA LEU A 141 4.01 -14.28 -0.16
C LEU A 141 2.54 -14.16 -0.57
N CYS A 142 2.11 -12.92 -0.79
CA CYS A 142 0.91 -12.61 -1.54
C CYS A 142 1.33 -12.08 -2.91
N VAL A 143 1.04 -12.85 -3.96
CA VAL A 143 1.31 -12.44 -5.34
C VAL A 143 0.04 -11.85 -5.93
N VAL A 144 0.07 -10.55 -6.19
CA VAL A 144 -1.07 -9.82 -6.74
C VAL A 144 -0.98 -9.79 -8.27
N ASN A 145 -1.89 -10.50 -8.93
CA ASN A 145 -2.07 -10.41 -10.37
C ASN A 145 -3.04 -9.27 -10.70
N SER A 146 -2.53 -8.05 -10.74
CA SER A 146 -3.32 -6.87 -11.10
C SER A 146 -3.10 -6.51 -12.56
N THR A 147 -4.06 -6.83 -13.41
CA THR A 147 -4.17 -6.30 -14.77
C THR A 147 -5.63 -6.10 -15.11
N PHE A 148 -5.97 -4.87 -15.51
CA PHE A 148 -7.09 -4.57 -16.39
C PHE A 148 -6.60 -4.67 -17.83
#